data_AF-A0A6N7WE05-F1
#
_entry.id   AF-A0A6N7WE05-F1
#
_cell.length_a   1.000
_cell.length_b   1.000
_cell.length_c   1.000
_cell.angle_alpha   90.00
_cell.angle_beta   90.00
_cell.angle_gamma   90.00
#
_symmetry.space_group_name_H-M   'P 1'
#
loop_
_entity.id
_entity.type
_entity.pdbx_description
1 polymer ?
#
loop_
_entity_poly.entity_id
_entity_poly.type
_entity_poly.pdbx_seq_one_letter_code
_entity_poly.pdbx_strand_id
1 'polypeptide(L)'
;MKLIGRGATAEVFDCGDGTVCKLFIPGCPVDAVKREYDNACLMEEMRLPVPKAHKLATLDSRVGIIYEKICGESVLDKLAAGESVDGLNIFV
;
A
#
# COMPACT_ATOMS: atom_id res chain seq x y z
N MET A 1 -13.97 -1.79 8.02
CA MET A 1 -12.94 -1.96 6.98
C MET A 1 -13.58 -2.56 5.74
N LYS A 2 -13.31 -2.03 4.54
CA LYS A 2 -13.85 -2.55 3.26
C LYS A 2 -12.69 -3.03 2.39
N LEU A 3 -12.75 -4.24 1.86
CA LEU A 3 -11.75 -4.72 0.90
C LEU A 3 -11.86 -3.91 -0.40
N ILE A 4 -10.74 -3.30 -0.83
CA ILE A 4 -10.67 -2.48 -2.05
C ILE A 4 -9.63 -2.98 -3.06
N GLY A 5 -8.77 -3.92 -2.67
CA GLY A 5 -7.79 -4.52 -3.57
C GLY A 5 -7.26 -5.85 -3.05
N ARG A 6 -6.84 -6.73 -3.96
CA ARG A 6 -6.16 -7.99 -3.66
C ARG A 6 -4.91 -8.10 -4.53
N GLY A 7 -3.76 -8.25 -3.89
CA GLY A 7 -2.50 -8.58 -4.53
C GLY A 7 -2.09 -10.02 -4.23
N ALA A 8 -0.94 -10.44 -4.76
CA ALA A 8 -0.41 -11.79 -4.55
C ALA A 8 -0.02 -12.06 -3.08
N THR A 9 0.46 -11.02 -2.37
CA THR A 9 1.03 -11.14 -1.02
C THR A 9 0.20 -10.44 0.05
N ALA A 10 -0.77 -9.60 -0.33
CA ALA A 10 -1.54 -8.81 0.61
C ALA A 10 -2.93 -8.44 0.06
N GLU A 11 -3.84 -8.17 0.98
CA GLU A 11 -5.15 -7.58 0.73
C GLU A 11 -5.13 -6.12 1.18
N VAL A 12 -5.78 -5.23 0.46
CA VAL A 12 -5.87 -3.80 0.81
C VAL A 12 -7.27 -3.47 1.27
N PHE A 13 -7.38 -2.98 2.50
CA PHE A 13 -8.64 -2.60 3.13
C PHE A 13 -8.70 -1.09 3.36
N ASP A 14 -9.80 -0.47 2.95
CA ASP A 14 -10.14 0.89 3.34
C ASP A 14 -10.48 0.92 4.84
N CYS A 15 -9.74 1.76 5.58
CA CYS A 15 -9.88 1.93 7.04
C CYS A 15 -10.76 3.12 7.40
N GLY A 16 -11.12 3.97 6.43
CA GLY A 16 -11.68 5.30 6.69
C GLY A 16 -10.60 6.34 6.95
N ASP A 17 -11.03 7.59 7.09
CA ASP A 17 -10.19 8.73 7.47
C ASP A 17 -8.94 8.93 6.58
N GLY A 18 -9.07 8.62 5.29
CA GLY A 18 -7.97 8.77 4.33
C GLY A 18 -6.86 7.74 4.51
N THR A 19 -7.12 6.58 5.12
CA THR A 19 -6.12 5.52 5.31
C THR A 19 -6.55 4.17 4.76
N VAL A 20 -5.56 3.35 4.40
CA VAL A 20 -5.74 1.96 3.99
C VAL A 20 -4.84 1.04 4.80
N CYS A 21 -5.25 -0.20 4.99
CA CYS A 21 -4.43 -1.26 5.58
C CYS A 21 -4.05 -2.25 4.48
N LYS A 22 -2.74 -2.33 4.18
CA LYS A 22 -2.17 -3.45 3.41
C LYS A 22 -1.93 -4.59 4.40
N LEU A 23 -2.81 -5.59 4.39
CA LEU A 23 -2.80 -6.72 5.30
C LEU A 23 -2.19 -7.94 4.60
N PHE A 24 -1.02 -8.38 5.06
CA PHE A 24 -0.28 -9.47 4.42
C PHE A 24 -0.99 -10.81 4.65
N ILE A 25 -0.93 -11.70 3.66
CA ILE A 25 -1.53 -13.03 3.76
C ILE A 25 -0.86 -13.86 4.88
N PRO A 26 -1.57 -14.84 5.47
CA PRO A 26 -0.98 -15.75 6.46
C PRO A 26 0.30 -16.42 5.92
N GLY A 27 1.31 -16.55 6.79
CA GLY A 27 2.60 -17.14 6.44
C GLY A 27 3.58 -16.16 5.78
N CYS A 28 3.19 -14.91 5.52
CA CYS A 28 4.14 -13.87 5.12
C CYS A 28 5.18 -13.63 6.23
N PRO A 29 6.49 -13.67 5.95
CA PRO A 29 7.51 -13.43 6.96
C PRO A 29 7.40 -12.04 7.55
N VAL A 30 7.40 -11.93 8.89
CA VAL A 30 7.31 -10.63 9.59
C VAL A 30 8.44 -9.69 9.19
N ASP A 31 9.64 -10.22 8.94
CA ASP A 31 10.78 -9.41 8.48
C ASP A 31 10.56 -8.82 7.09
N ALA A 32 9.78 -9.48 6.22
CA ALA A 32 9.41 -8.92 4.92
C ALA A 32 8.48 -7.71 5.10
N VAL A 33 7.51 -7.83 5.99
CA VAL A 33 6.58 -6.73 6.32
C VAL A 33 7.32 -5.55 6.95
N LYS A 34 8.26 -5.81 7.87
CA LYS A 34 9.10 -4.77 8.47
C LYS A 34 9.96 -4.06 7.43
N ARG A 35 10.66 -4.81 6.57
CA ARG A 35 11.46 -4.22 5.49
C ARG A 35 10.63 -3.33 4.57
N GLU A 36 9.40 -3.72 4.25
CA GLU A 36 8.51 -2.91 3.43
C GLU A 36 8.11 -1.60 4.14
N TYR A 37 7.80 -1.67 5.43
CA TYR A 37 7.53 -0.48 6.25
C TYR A 37 8.75 0.45 6.33
N ASP A 38 9.92 -0.09 6.64
CA ASP A 38 11.17 0.67 6.77
C ASP A 38 11.54 1.36 5.44
N ASN A 39 11.39 0.64 4.31
CA ASN A 39 11.61 1.21 2.99
C ASN A 39 10.63 2.35 2.68
N ALA A 40 9.35 2.20 3.04
CA ALA A 40 8.36 3.26 2.82
C ALA A 40 8.67 4.51 3.65
N CYS A 41 9.07 4.34 4.92
CA CYS A 41 9.53 5.45 5.76
C CYS A 41 10.78 6.13 5.18
N LEU A 42 11.74 5.36 4.67
CA LEU A 42 12.94 5.90 4.02
C LEU A 42 12.60 6.70 2.76
N MET A 43 11.68 6.21 1.93
CA MET A 43 11.23 6.92 0.73
C MET A 43 10.51 8.23 1.07
N GLU A 44 9.71 8.25 2.14
CA GLU A 44 9.09 9.48 2.67
C GLU A 44 10.16 10.47 3.15
N GLU A 45 11.17 10.01 3.90
CA GLU A 45 12.28 10.84 4.38
C GLU A 45 13.07 11.48 3.22
N MET A 46 13.24 10.73 2.12
CA MET A 46 13.84 11.22 0.87
C MET A 46 12.94 12.19 0.10
N ARG A 47 11.73 12.49 0.59
CA ARG A 47 10.72 13.36 -0.06
C ARG A 47 10.32 12.87 -1.45
N LEU A 48 10.38 11.56 -1.67
CA LEU A 48 9.76 10.96 -2.86
C LEU A 48 8.24 11.12 -2.76
N PRO A 49 7.52 11.24 -3.88
CA PRO A 49 6.08 11.47 -3.88
C PRO A 49 5.28 10.22 -3.49
N VAL A 50 5.73 9.43 -2.52
CA VAL A 50 5.13 8.16 -2.07
C VAL A 50 4.06 8.37 -1.00
N PRO A 51 3.08 7.45 -0.86
CA PRO A 51 2.13 7.52 0.24
C PRO A 51 2.79 7.27 1.58
N LYS A 52 2.39 8.04 2.59
CA LYS A 52 2.94 7.92 3.94
C LYS A 52 2.62 6.55 4.57
N ALA A 53 3.64 5.89 5.13
CA ALA A 53 3.46 4.71 5.96
C ALA A 53 3.32 5.12 7.44
N HIS A 54 2.11 5.07 7.99
CA HIS A 54 1.85 5.56 9.34
C HIS A 54 2.39 4.62 10.42
N LYS A 55 2.08 3.33 10.33
CA LYS A 55 2.47 2.33 11.35
C LYS A 55 2.26 0.90 10.87
N LEU A 56 2.94 -0.03 11.53
CA LEU A 56 2.56 -1.44 11.53
C LEU A 56 1.25 -1.65 12.29
N ALA A 57 0.44 -2.59 11.83
CA ALA A 57 -0.81 -3.02 12.46
C ALA A 57 -0.86 -4.55 12.56
N THR A 58 -1.69 -5.04 13.46
CA THR A 58 -1.97 -6.48 13.59
C THR A 58 -3.47 -6.66 13.64
N LEU A 59 -3.99 -7.54 12.78
CA LEU A 59 -5.41 -7.90 12.69
C LEU A 59 -5.50 -9.41 12.50
N ASP A 60 -6.27 -10.10 13.34
CA ASP A 60 -6.49 -11.56 13.25
C ASP A 60 -5.18 -12.37 13.11
N SER A 61 -4.16 -12.01 13.89
CA SER A 61 -2.80 -12.61 13.86
C SER A 61 -2.01 -12.40 12.55
N ARG A 62 -2.52 -11.57 11.63
CA ARG A 62 -1.80 -11.13 10.44
C ARG A 62 -1.20 -9.74 10.68
N VAL A 63 -0.02 -9.52 10.14
CA VAL A 63 0.64 -8.21 10.18
C VAL A 63 0.21 -7.42 8.95
N GLY A 64 0.04 -6.11 9.12
CA GLY A 64 -0.25 -5.17 8.05
C GLY A 64 0.48 -3.86 8.24
N ILE A 65 0.38 -2.99 7.25
CA ILE A 65 0.89 -1.61 7.29
C ILE A 65 -0.28 -0.67 7.02
N ILE A 66 -0.40 0.37 7.84
CA ILE A 66 -1.35 1.47 7.62
C ILE A 66 -0.67 2.51 6.74
N TYR A 67 -1.23 2.74 5.56
CA TYR A 67 -0.79 3.75 4.61
C TYR A 67 -1.82 4.87 4.47
N GLU A 68 -1.34 6.03 4.05
CA GLU A 68 -2.17 7.06 3.43
C GLU A 68 -2.90 6.48 2.21
N LYS A 69 -4.18 6.79 2.09
CA LYS A 69 -5.00 6.39 0.95
C LYS A 69 -4.74 7.36 -0.21
N ILE A 70 -4.28 6.84 -1.33
CA ILE A 70 -4.21 7.60 -2.57
C ILE A 70 -5.56 7.54 -3.28
N CYS A 71 -6.06 8.70 -3.70
CA CYS A 71 -7.22 8.83 -4.56
C CYS A 71 -6.75 9.23 -5.96
N GLY A 72 -7.02 8.37 -6.95
CA GLY A 72 -6.64 8.60 -8.34
C GLY A 72 -6.99 7.40 -9.20
N GLU A 73 -6.77 7.54 -10.50
CA GLU A 73 -6.94 6.45 -11.47
C GLU A 73 -5.76 5.50 -11.40
N SER A 74 -6.02 4.20 -11.52
CA SER A 74 -4.92 3.25 -11.56
C SER A 74 -4.18 3.38 -12.88
N VAL A 75 -2.87 3.11 -12.82
CA VAL A 75 -2.02 2.97 -14.00
C VAL A 75 -2.59 1.99 -15.01
N LEU A 76 -3.12 0.88 -14.49
CA LEU A 76 -3.65 -0.18 -15.31
C LEU A 76 -4.88 0.30 -16.09
N ASP A 77 -5.73 1.13 -15.47
CA ASP A 77 -6.87 1.74 -16.15
C ASP A 77 -6.40 2.68 -17.26
N LYS A 78 -5.38 3.51 -16.99
CA LYS A 78 -4.78 4.40 -17.99
C LYS A 78 -4.14 3.64 -19.16
N LEU A 79 -3.40 2.57 -18.86
CA LEU A 79 -2.80 1.71 -19.87
C LEU A 79 -3.87 0.99 -20.71
N ALA A 80 -4.94 0.51 -20.07
CA ALA A 80 -6.07 -0.11 -20.78
C ALA A 80 -6.83 0.89 -21.66
N ALA A 81 -6.87 2.17 -21.28
CA ALA A 81 -7.47 3.25 -22.06
C ALA A 81 -6.56 3.79 -23.19
N GLY A 82 -5.29 3.37 -23.25
CA GLY A 82 -4.32 3.84 -24.24
C GLY A 82 -3.78 5.24 -23.95
N GLU A 83 -3.85 5.69 -22.70
CA GLU A 83 -3.42 7.02 -22.26
C GLU A 83 -1.95 7.04 -21.81
N SER A 84 -1.29 8.19 -21.96
CA SER A 84 0.07 8.44 -21.49
C SER A 84 0.15 8.43 -19.96
N VAL A 85 1.09 7.65 -19.41
CA VAL A 85 1.29 7.42 -17.97
C VAL A 85 2.28 8.41 -17.35
N ASP A 86 1.97 9.71 -17.37
CA ASP A 86 2.78 10.72 -16.66
C ASP A 86 2.32 10.84 -15.19
N GLY A 87 3.28 10.80 -14.24
CA GLY A 87 3.02 11.07 -12.80
C GLY A 87 2.70 9.86 -11.92
N LEU A 88 3.28 8.70 -12.22
CA LEU A 88 2.94 7.44 -11.55
C LEU A 88 3.61 7.22 -10.19
N ASN A 89 2.80 6.87 -9.20
CA ASN A 89 3.24 6.17 -8.00
C ASN A 89 3.14 4.66 -8.21
N ILE A 90 4.28 4.00 -8.35
CA ILE A 90 4.38 2.54 -8.35
C ILE A 90 4.31 2.07 -6.90
N PHE A 91 3.26 1.31 -6.57
CA PHE A 91 3.26 0.44 -5.40
C PHE A 91 3.96 -0.86 -5.78
N VAL A 92 5.11 -1.14 -5.15
CA VAL A 92 5.70 -2.49 -5.10
C VAL A 92 5.33 -3.11 -3.76
#